data_AF-A0A357CYN2-F1
#
_entry.id   AF-A0A357CYN2-F1
#
_cell.length_a   1.000
_cell.length_b   1.000
_cell.length_c   1.000
_cell.angle_alpha   90.00
_cell.angle_beta   90.00
_cell.angle_gamma   90.00
#
_symmetry.space_group_name_H-M   'P 1'
#
loop_
_entity.id
_entity.type
_entity.pdbx_description
1 polymer ?
#
loop_
_entity_poly.entity_id
_entity_poly.type
_entity_poly.pdbx_seq_one_letter_code
_entity_poly.pdbx_strand_id
1 'polypeptide(L)' 'GELFSLSDMYSFSEQLYIKHPQNHNIKPKIRQQLQMLRDRGFIEFLGNGQYRKITGDD' A
#
# COMPACT_ATOMS: atom_id res chain seq x y z
N GLY A 1 -8.33 13.27 -3.33
CA GLY A 1 -8.72 11.92 -2.88
C GLY A 1 -8.26 11.63 -1.46
N GLU A 2 -8.62 10.45 -0.99
CA GLU A 2 -8.46 9.91 0.38
C GLU A 2 -6.98 9.73 0.79
N LEU A 3 -6.66 9.94 2.07
CA LEU A 3 -5.31 9.77 2.63
C LEU A 3 -5.19 8.44 3.36
N PHE A 4 -4.05 7.77 3.23
CA PHE A 4 -3.74 6.53 3.96
C PHE A 4 -2.24 6.37 4.18
N SER A 5 -1.86 5.53 5.14
CA SER A 5 -0.47 5.27 5.49
C SER A 5 -0.02 3.85 5.15
N LEU A 6 1.30 3.67 5.07
CA LEU A 6 1.93 2.36 4.97
C LEU A 6 1.58 1.47 6.18
N SER A 7 1.38 2.07 7.35
CA SER A 7 0.98 1.36 8.57
C SER A 7 -0.43 0.80 8.43
N ASP A 8 -1.36 1.56 7.86
CA ASP A 8 -2.72 1.09 7.59
C ASP A 8 -2.67 -0.12 6.66
N MET A 9 -1.81 -0.09 5.64
CA MET A 9 -1.59 -1.24 4.75
C MET A 9 -0.99 -2.45 5.47
N TYR A 10 -0.13 -2.24 6.48
CA TYR A 10 0.41 -3.32 7.29
C TYR A 10 -0.59 -3.93 8.26
N SER A 11 -1.68 -3.23 8.64
CA SER A 11 -2.73 -3.84 9.46
C SER A 11 -3.38 -5.07 8.79
N PHE A 12 -3.40 -5.10 7.45
CA PHE A 12 -3.88 -6.25 6.67
C PHE A 12 -2.85 -7.39 6.55
N SER A 13 -1.60 -7.18 6.99
CA SER A 13 -0.53 -8.18 6.84
C SER A 13 -0.74 -9.42 7.72
N GLU A 14 -1.36 -9.26 8.89
CA GLU A 14 -1.67 -10.36 9.80
C GLU A 14 -2.72 -11.31 9.20
N GLN A 15 -3.78 -10.75 8.60
CA GLN A 15 -4.81 -11.55 7.90
C GLN A 15 -4.24 -12.28 6.68
N LEU A 16 -3.30 -11.65 5.95
CA LEU A 16 -2.60 -12.25 4.82
C LEU A 16 -1.63 -13.36 5.26
N TYR A 17 -0.98 -13.21 6.41
CA TYR A 17 -0.10 -14.22 6.98
C TYR A 17 -0.86 -15.46 7.41
N ILE A 18 -2.03 -15.31 8.04
CA ILE A 18 -2.91 -16.42 8.41
C ILE A 18 -3.33 -17.24 7.18
N LYS A 19 -3.65 -16.57 6.05
CA LYS A 19 -3.99 -17.25 4.79
C LYS A 19 -2.80 -17.86 4.05
N HIS A 20 -1.61 -17.28 4.20
CA HIS A 20 -0.40 -17.69 3.47
C HIS A 20 0.82 -17.71 4.41
N PRO A 21 0.91 -18.70 5.33
CA PRO A 21 1.93 -18.74 6.37
C PRO A 21 3.37 -18.86 5.82
N GLN A 22 3.54 -19.36 4.59
CA GLN A 22 4.84 -19.46 3.91
C GLN A 22 5.34 -18.13 3.30
N ASN A 23 4.51 -17.08 3.31
CA ASN A 23 4.85 -15.80 2.71
C ASN A 23 5.53 -14.88 3.74
N HIS A 24 6.81 -15.16 4.04
CA HIS A 24 7.59 -14.38 5.02
C HIS A 24 7.86 -12.91 4.60
N ASN A 25 7.51 -12.52 3.36
CA ASN A 25 7.84 -11.22 2.76
C ASN A 25 6.61 -10.39 2.37
N ILE A 26 5.54 -10.41 3.18
CA ILE A 26 4.31 -9.63 2.92
C ILE A 26 4.58 -8.11 2.90
N LYS A 27 5.31 -7.58 3.89
CA LYS A 27 5.61 -6.14 3.97
C LYS A 27 6.41 -5.63 2.75
N PRO A 28 7.48 -6.32 2.28
CA PRO A 28 8.12 -6.01 1.01
C PRO A 28 7.17 -5.99 -0.19
N LYS A 29 6.29 -6.99 -0.32
CA LYS A 29 5.31 -7.05 -1.42
C LYS A 29 4.33 -5.88 -1.38
N ILE A 30 3.86 -5.47 -0.20
CA ILE A 30 3.00 -4.28 -0.03
C ILE A 30 3.71 -3.03 -0.56
N ARG A 31 4.98 -2.81 -0.18
CA ARG A 31 5.75 -1.67 -0.68
C ARG A 31 5.94 -1.71 -2.19
N GLN A 32 6.20 -2.89 -2.75
CA GLN A 32 6.33 -3.06 -4.20
C GLN A 32 5.03 -2.68 -4.93
N GLN A 33 3.88 -3.10 -4.41
CA GLN A 33 2.59 -2.76 -5.02
C GLN A 33 2.28 -1.26 -4.92
N LEU A 34 2.57 -0.62 -3.78
CA LEU A 34 2.39 0.83 -3.63
C LEU A 34 3.29 1.62 -4.60
N GLN A 35 4.51 1.15 -4.84
CA GLN A 35 5.39 1.75 -5.86
C GLN A 35 4.79 1.64 -7.26
N MET A 36 4.29 0.46 -7.65
CA MET A 36 3.63 0.30 -8.96
C MET A 36 2.40 1.18 -9.11
N LEU A 37 1.57 1.31 -8.07
CA LEU A 37 0.37 2.16 -8.10
C LEU A 37 0.75 3.64 -8.22
N ARG A 38 1.81 4.07 -7.53
CA ARG A 38 2.35 5.43 -7.64
C ARG A 38 2.85 5.71 -9.04
N ASP A 39 3.66 4.80 -9.58
CA ASP A 39 4.28 4.98 -10.90
C ASP A 39 3.23 5.00 -12.03
N ARG A 40 2.06 4.39 -11.80
CA ARG A 40 0.91 4.43 -12.71
C ARG A 40 -0.05 5.61 -12.46
N GLY A 41 0.24 6.48 -11.50
CA GLY A 41 -0.58 7.66 -11.20
C GLY A 41 -1.89 7.39 -10.46
N PHE A 42 -2.05 6.22 -9.82
CA PHE A 42 -3.24 5.94 -9.00
C PHE A 42 -3.15 6.52 -7.58
N ILE A 43 -1.92 6.66 -7.07
CA ILE A 43 -1.65 7.21 -5.75
C ILE A 43 -0.45 8.16 -5.81
N GLU A 44 -0.38 9.08 -4.86
CA GLU A 44 0.75 9.98 -4.67
C GLU A 44 1.48 9.62 -3.36
N PHE A 45 2.82 9.64 -3.35
CA PHE A 45 3.60 9.49 -2.13
C PHE A 45 3.90 10.85 -1.53
N LEU A 46 3.44 11.07 -0.29
CA LEU A 46 3.57 12.35 0.41
C LEU A 46 4.80 12.42 1.34
N GLY A 47 5.55 11.32 1.48
CA GLY A 47 6.67 11.20 2.43
C GLY A 47 6.27 10.49 3.73
N ASN A 48 7.26 10.01 4.50
CA ASN A 48 7.06 9.36 5.81
C ASN A 48 6.03 8.21 5.81
N GLY A 49 5.92 7.48 4.70
CA GLY A 49 4.95 6.40 4.56
C GLY A 49 3.51 6.86 4.38
N GLN A 50 3.25 8.12 4.04
CA GLN A 50 1.93 8.67 3.77
C GLN A 50 1.65 8.69 2.26
N TYR A 51 0.41 8.40 1.91
CA TYR A 51 -0.06 8.33 0.53
C TYR A 51 -1.41 9.03 0.37
N ARG A 52 -1.69 9.47 -0.86
CA ARG A 52 -2.98 10.02 -1.27
C ARG A 52 -3.52 9.22 -2.45
N LYS A 53 -4.78 8.80 -2.40
CA LYS A 53 -5.47 8.23 -3.55
C LYS A 53 -5.79 9.36 -4.54
N ILE A 54 -5.45 9.15 -5.81
CA ILE A 54 -5.85 10.05 -6.88
C ILE A 54 -7.25 9.61 -7.31
N THR A 55 -8.25 10.41 -6.93
CA THR A 55 -9.62 10.30 -7.45
C THR A 55 -9.62 11.06 -8.77
N GLY A 56 -9.88 10.37 -9.87
CA GLY A 56 -10.06 11.01 -11.17
C GLY A 56 -11.39 11.74 -11.15
N ASP A 57 -11.37 13.01 -10.76
CA ASP A 57 -12.46 13.94 -11.04
C ASP A 57 -12.10 14.64 -12.37
N ASP A 58 -12.44 13.97 -13.47
CA ASP A 58 -12.65 14.53 -14.82
C ASP A 58 -13.79 13.74 -15.49
#